data_AF-A0A7H4MP71-F1
#
_entry.id   AF-A0A7H4MP71-F1
#
_cell.length_a   1.000
_cell.length_b   1.000
_cell.length_c   1.000
_cell.angle_alpha   90.00
_cell.angle_beta   90.00
_cell.angle_gamma   90.00
#
_symmetry.space_group_name_H-M   'P 1'
#
loop_
_entity.id
_entity.type
_entity.pdbx_description
1 polymer ?
#
loop_
_entity_poly.entity_id
_entity_poly.type
_entity_poly.pdbx_seq_one_letter_code
_entity_poly.pdbx_strand_id
1 'polypeptide(L)'
;MGYFLLSDGLLSVGREGVKSWTGIITPQDTVEEMQTSFRVPSEDDFDGVDVKYINPVTWAEETVQCRTPENPFPRKTEAYSIDVAMTADRAWRIGMRRLMKYLHQRRTYTATTSMLGWCHGLR
;
A
#
# COMPACT_ATOMS: atom_id res chain seq x y z
N MET A 1 -0.05 -5.52 -1.38
CA MET A 1 -1.23 -5.75 -2.23
C MET A 1 -0.74 -6.10 -3.63
N GLY A 2 -1.56 -6.64 -4.53
CA GLY A 2 -1.18 -6.78 -5.94
C GLY A 2 -1.49 -5.49 -6.67
N TYR A 3 -0.66 -5.08 -7.63
CA TYR A 3 -1.00 -4.01 -8.55
C TYR A 3 -0.72 -4.46 -9.98
N PHE A 4 -1.56 -4.01 -10.89
CA PHE A 4 -1.45 -4.34 -12.30
C PHE A 4 -0.40 -3.45 -12.95
N LEU A 5 0.49 -4.05 -13.75
CA LEU A 5 1.54 -3.38 -14.48
C LEU A 5 1.37 -3.64 -15.96
N LEU A 6 1.31 -2.56 -16.74
CA LEU A 6 1.39 -2.60 -18.19
C LEU A 6 2.67 -1.88 -18.60
N SER A 7 3.61 -2.61 -19.19
CA SER A 7 4.87 -2.07 -19.69
C SER A 7 5.19 -2.75 -21.02
N ASP A 8 5.46 -1.97 -22.07
CA ASP A 8 5.86 -2.46 -23.40
C ASP A 8 4.97 -3.58 -23.97
N GLY A 9 3.66 -3.47 -23.76
CA GLY A 9 2.67 -4.47 -24.21
C GLY A 9 2.64 -5.76 -23.36
N LEU A 10 3.48 -5.88 -22.33
CA LEU A 10 3.44 -6.98 -21.37
C LEU A 10 2.48 -6.65 -20.23
N LEU A 11 1.51 -7.53 -20.02
CA LEU A 11 0.61 -7.52 -18.86
C LEU A 11 1.29 -8.30 -17.72
N SER A 12 1.62 -7.62 -16.63
CA SER A 12 2.26 -8.26 -15.47
C SER A 12 1.59 -7.85 -14.16
N VAL A 13 1.86 -8.62 -13.10
CA VAL A 13 1.34 -8.35 -11.76
C VAL A 13 2.50 -8.06 -10.83
N GLY A 14 2.53 -6.83 -10.32
CA GLY A 14 3.43 -6.42 -9.27
C GLY A 14 2.90 -6.83 -7.90
N ARG A 15 3.76 -7.38 -7.04
CA ARG A 15 3.46 -7.49 -5.61
C ARG A 15 4.04 -6.27 -4.90
N GLU A 16 3.18 -5.55 -4.22
CA GLU A 16 3.56 -4.47 -3.31
C GLU A 16 4.05 -5.11 -2.00
N GLY A 17 5.36 -4.99 -1.80
CA GLY A 17 6.16 -5.43 -0.68
C GLY A 17 7.54 -4.77 -0.77
N VAL A 18 8.44 -5.13 0.16
CA VAL A 18 9.82 -4.66 0.08
C VAL A 18 10.44 -5.26 -1.19
N LYS A 19 10.77 -4.39 -2.15
CA LYS A 19 11.51 -4.77 -3.35
C LYS A 19 12.99 -4.54 -3.11
N SER A 20 13.83 -5.43 -3.63
CA SER A 20 15.25 -5.15 -3.75
C SER A 20 15.42 -3.86 -4.53
N TRP A 21 16.30 -2.98 -4.05
CA TRP A 21 16.50 -1.69 -4.67
C TRP A 21 17.14 -1.90 -6.06
N THR A 22 16.50 -1.38 -7.10
CA THR A 22 16.97 -1.48 -8.50
C THR A 22 16.92 -0.08 -9.11
N GLY A 23 18.05 0.41 -9.62
CA GLY A 23 18.16 1.74 -10.21
C GLY A 23 18.08 2.85 -9.16
N ILE A 24 19.22 3.15 -8.51
CA ILE A 24 19.33 4.29 -7.61
C ILE A 24 19.08 5.55 -8.41
N ILE A 25 18.00 6.27 -8.12
CA ILE A 25 17.85 7.65 -8.58
C ILE A 25 18.64 8.51 -7.60
N THR A 26 19.84 8.93 -8.01
CA THR A 26 20.62 9.88 -7.21
C THR A 26 20.15 11.30 -7.49
N PRO A 27 20.35 12.26 -6.56
CA PRO A 27 20.03 13.67 -6.82
C PRO A 27 20.77 14.25 -8.03
N GLN A 28 21.87 13.63 -8.48
CA GLN A 28 22.60 14.02 -9.68
C GLN A 28 21.88 13.62 -10.97
N ASP A 29 20.99 12.63 -10.92
CA ASP A 29 20.25 12.11 -12.08
C ASP A 29 18.91 12.83 -12.32
N THR A 30 18.51 13.72 -11.39
CA THR A 30 17.29 14.51 -11.46
C THR A 30 17.54 15.83 -12.20
N VAL A 31 16.62 16.20 -13.10
CA VAL A 31 16.72 17.44 -13.90
C VAL A 31 16.31 18.66 -13.06
N GLU A 32 15.27 18.50 -12.25
CA GLU A 32 14.76 19.52 -11.36
C GLU A 32 14.97 19.11 -9.90
N GLU A 33 14.81 20.07 -8.99
CA GLU A 33 14.84 19.79 -7.56
C GLU A 33 13.71 18.84 -7.17
N MET A 34 14.07 17.75 -6.48
CA MET A 34 13.11 16.78 -5.96
C MET A 34 12.12 17.46 -5.00
N GLN A 35 10.84 17.39 -5.35
CA GLN A 35 9.78 17.94 -4.53
C GLN A 35 9.33 16.91 -3.50
N THR A 36 9.36 17.30 -2.23
CA THR A 36 8.82 16.48 -1.14
C THR A 36 7.51 17.09 -0.68
N SER A 37 6.42 16.35 -0.80
CA SER A 37 5.15 16.75 -0.20
C SER A 37 4.82 15.86 1.00
N PHE A 38 4.31 16.48 2.05
CA PHE A 38 3.87 15.81 3.27
C PHE A 38 2.41 16.13 3.54
N ARG A 39 1.63 15.09 3.84
CA ARG A 39 0.25 15.23 4.28
C ARG A 39 0.16 15.11 5.80
N VAL A 40 -0.33 16.16 6.44
CA VAL A 40 -0.58 16.18 7.88
C VAL A 40 -1.75 15.25 8.21
N PRO A 41 -1.70 14.49 9.32
CA PRO A 41 -2.87 13.78 9.85
C PRO A 41 -4.10 14.69 9.92
N SER A 42 -5.20 14.24 9.35
CA SER A 42 -6.50 14.91 9.43
C SER A 42 -7.50 14.01 10.15
N GLU A 43 -8.54 14.61 10.74
CA GLU A 43 -9.66 13.85 11.33
C GLU A 43 -10.44 13.03 10.30
N ASP A 44 -10.28 13.37 9.01
CA ASP A 44 -10.86 12.64 7.89
C ASP A 44 -10.08 11.38 7.48
N ASP A 45 -8.90 11.14 8.05
CA ASP A 45 -8.12 9.94 7.76
C ASP A 45 -8.73 8.71 8.43
N PHE A 46 -8.51 7.53 7.82
CA PHE A 46 -9.00 6.28 8.37
C PHE A 46 -8.09 5.79 9.50
N ASP A 47 -8.67 5.63 10.68
CA ASP A 47 -7.99 5.15 11.89
C ASP A 47 -8.28 3.66 12.17
N GLY A 48 -9.18 3.06 11.40
CA GLY A 48 -9.55 1.65 11.49
C GLY A 48 -9.95 1.07 10.14
N VAL A 49 -9.76 -0.24 9.99
CA VAL A 49 -10.21 -1.00 8.83
C VAL A 49 -11.00 -2.21 9.30
N ASP A 50 -12.20 -2.40 8.76
CA ASP A 50 -13.03 -3.59 8.98
C ASP A 50 -13.02 -4.44 7.72
N VAL A 51 -12.51 -5.66 7.84
CA VAL A 51 -12.38 -6.57 6.71
C VAL A 51 -13.51 -7.56 6.72
N LYS A 52 -14.39 -7.49 5.72
CA LYS A 52 -15.37 -8.53 5.39
C LYS A 52 -14.69 -9.61 4.58
N TYR A 53 -14.75 -10.85 5.05
CA TYR A 53 -14.17 -12.01 4.39
C TYR A 53 -15.13 -13.19 4.45
N ILE A 54 -14.95 -14.17 3.55
CA ILE A 54 -15.71 -15.41 3.57
C ILE A 54 -14.88 -16.44 4.34
N ASN A 55 -15.44 -17.02 5.40
CA ASN A 55 -14.75 -18.06 6.17
C ASN A 55 -14.76 -19.39 5.38
N PRO A 56 -13.61 -20.05 5.17
CA PRO A 56 -13.50 -21.26 4.35
C PRO A 56 -14.22 -22.48 4.97
N VAL A 57 -14.51 -22.44 6.27
CA VAL A 57 -15.19 -23.54 6.97
C VAL A 57 -16.70 -23.32 6.99
N THR A 58 -17.14 -22.15 7.43
CA THR A 58 -18.58 -21.84 7.60
C THR A 58 -19.24 -21.31 6.33
N TRP A 59 -18.46 -20.88 5.33
CA TRP A 59 -18.92 -20.21 4.11
C TRP A 59 -19.80 -18.98 4.36
N ALA A 60 -19.76 -18.45 5.58
CA ALA A 60 -20.45 -17.25 5.98
C ALA A 60 -19.54 -16.03 5.81
N GLU A 61 -20.16 -14.88 5.57
CA GLU A 61 -19.49 -13.60 5.66
C GLU A 61 -19.22 -13.26 7.12
N GLU A 62 -17.95 -13.08 7.45
CA GLU A 62 -17.50 -12.66 8.76
C GLU A 62 -16.70 -11.37 8.65
N THR A 63 -16.71 -10.57 9.72
CA THR A 63 -15.98 -9.32 9.81
C THR A 63 -14.88 -9.39 10.84
N VAL A 64 -13.65 -9.05 10.42
CA VAL A 64 -12.52 -8.87 11.31
C VAL A 64 -12.25 -7.38 11.49
N GLN A 65 -12.29 -6.92 12.73
CA GLN A 65 -11.93 -5.56 13.08
C GLN A 65 -10.41 -5.43 13.19
N CYS A 66 -9.80 -4.60 12.35
CA CYS A 66 -8.36 -4.32 12.37
C CYS A 66 -8.12 -2.96 13.03
N ARG A 67 -7.48 -2.96 14.21
CA ARG A 67 -7.27 -1.79 15.09
C ARG A 67 -5.89 -1.83 15.75
N THR A 68 -5.26 -0.67 15.95
CA THR A 68 -4.02 -0.58 16.72
C THR A 68 -4.31 -0.67 18.23
N PRO A 69 -3.38 -1.22 19.04
CA PRO A 69 -3.57 -1.31 20.49
C PRO A 69 -3.76 0.04 21.18
N GLU A 70 -3.14 1.08 20.63
CA GLU A 70 -3.18 2.45 21.14
C GLU A 70 -4.52 3.15 20.87
N ASN A 71 -5.27 2.72 19.83
CA ASN A 71 -6.55 3.30 19.47
C ASN A 71 -7.61 2.21 19.21
N PRO A 72 -8.23 1.65 20.28
CA PRO A 72 -9.25 0.63 20.14
C PRO A 72 -10.55 1.14 19.48
N PHE A 73 -10.83 2.44 19.60
CA PHE A 73 -12.08 3.07 19.13
C PHE A 73 -11.76 4.14 18.08
N PRO A 74 -11.54 3.75 16.81
CA PRO A 74 -11.23 4.70 15.76
C PRO A 74 -12.44 5.59 15.46
N ARG A 75 -12.16 6.85 15.14
CA ARG A 75 -13.20 7.81 14.76
C ARG A 75 -13.80 7.47 13.40
N LYS A 76 -12.95 7.12 12.43
CA LYS A 76 -13.33 6.78 11.06
C LYS A 76 -12.82 5.41 10.69
N THR A 77 -13.74 4.55 10.28
CA THR A 77 -13.46 3.16 9.90
C THR A 77 -13.77 2.94 8.43
N GLU A 78 -12.84 2.34 7.71
CA GLU A 78 -13.08 1.87 6.35
C GLU A 78 -13.69 0.46 6.35
N ALA A 79 -14.77 0.25 5.60
CA ALA A 79 -15.32 -1.08 5.34
C ALA A 79 -14.69 -1.66 4.06
N TYR A 80 -13.86 -2.69 4.22
CA TYR A 80 -13.13 -3.34 3.12
C TYR A 80 -13.65 -4.76 2.90
N SER A 81 -14.17 -5.07 1.70
CA SER A 81 -14.64 -6.42 1.35
C SER A 81 -13.61 -7.19 0.53
N ILE A 82 -13.48 -8.48 0.82
CA ILE A 82 -12.67 -9.43 0.06
C ILE A 82 -13.52 -10.65 -0.27
N ASP A 83 -13.80 -10.84 -1.56
CA ASP A 83 -14.68 -11.92 -2.05
C ASP A 83 -13.95 -13.27 -2.19
N VAL A 84 -12.93 -13.50 -1.36
CA VAL A 84 -12.10 -14.70 -1.40
C VAL A 84 -12.21 -15.42 -0.07
N ALA A 85 -12.51 -16.72 -0.13
CA ALA A 85 -12.52 -17.58 1.05
C ALA A 85 -11.12 -17.66 1.68
N MET A 86 -10.98 -17.21 2.93
CA MET A 86 -9.70 -17.23 3.64
C MET A 86 -9.85 -17.28 5.16
N THR A 87 -8.80 -17.69 5.87
CA THR A 87 -8.78 -17.69 7.33
C THR A 87 -8.85 -16.26 7.90
N ALA A 88 -9.48 -16.11 9.07
CA ALA A 88 -9.55 -14.87 9.84
C ALA A 88 -8.19 -14.17 9.99
N ASP A 89 -7.13 -14.92 10.32
CA ASP A 89 -5.77 -14.38 10.48
C ASP A 89 -5.23 -13.73 9.20
N ARG A 90 -5.58 -14.29 8.04
CA ARG A 90 -5.15 -13.77 6.75
C ARG A 90 -5.90 -12.49 6.41
N ALA A 91 -7.21 -12.46 6.67
CA ALA A 91 -8.03 -11.25 6.54
C ALA A 91 -7.50 -10.14 7.46
N TRP A 92 -7.20 -10.46 8.72
CA TRP A 92 -6.60 -9.53 9.69
C TRP A 92 -5.27 -8.95 9.20
N ARG A 93 -4.36 -9.80 8.69
CA ARG A 93 -3.06 -9.34 8.15
C ARG A 93 -3.20 -8.39 6.97
N ILE A 94 -4.22 -8.60 6.13
CA ILE A 94 -4.49 -7.71 4.99
C ILE A 94 -5.05 -6.38 5.49
N GLY A 95 -6.02 -6.41 6.39
CA GLY A 95 -6.60 -5.20 7.00
C GLY A 95 -5.58 -4.38 7.77
N MET A 96 -4.75 -5.01 8.60
CA MET A 96 -3.68 -4.34 9.32
C MET A 96 -2.62 -3.74 8.40
N ARG A 97 -2.23 -4.43 7.31
CA ARG A 97 -1.34 -3.83 6.31
C ARG A 97 -1.96 -2.57 5.69
N ARG A 98 -3.26 -2.57 5.44
CA ARG A 98 -3.98 -1.41 4.89
C ARG A 98 -4.03 -0.27 5.90
N LEU A 99 -4.35 -0.55 7.16
CA LEU A 99 -4.33 0.42 8.26
C LEU A 99 -2.95 1.08 8.41
N MET A 100 -1.88 0.27 8.42
CA MET A 100 -0.51 0.79 8.52
C MET A 100 -0.13 1.74 7.37
N LYS A 101 -0.72 1.56 6.18
CA LYS A 101 -0.52 2.53 5.09
C LYS A 101 -1.20 3.87 5.39
N TYR A 102 -2.44 3.89 5.87
CA TYR A 102 -3.11 5.14 6.21
C TYR A 102 -2.36 5.92 7.30
N LEU A 103 -1.81 5.20 8.27
CA LEU A 103 -1.06 5.82 9.37
C LEU A 103 0.32 6.34 8.94
N HIS A 104 1.07 5.58 8.13
CA HIS A 104 2.49 5.86 7.89
C HIS A 104 2.83 6.35 6.48
N GLN A 105 2.00 6.08 5.46
CA GLN A 105 2.28 6.46 4.07
C GLN A 105 1.86 7.92 3.78
N ARG A 106 2.57 8.88 4.39
CA ARG A 106 2.23 10.31 4.37
C ARG A 106 3.18 11.22 3.62
N ARG A 107 4.33 10.69 3.20
CA ARG A 107 5.35 11.42 2.43
C ARG A 107 5.34 10.93 0.99
N THR A 108 5.28 11.85 0.05
CA THR A 108 5.48 11.55 -1.36
C THR A 108 6.65 12.36 -1.89
N TYR A 109 7.44 11.72 -2.73
CA TYR A 109 8.58 12.32 -3.40
C TYR A 109 8.30 12.30 -4.89
N THR A 110 8.40 13.46 -5.52
CA THR A 110 8.23 13.63 -6.96
C THR A 110 9.54 14.16 -7.52
N ALA A 111 10.09 13.44 -8.49
CA ALA A 111 11.34 13.81 -9.15
C ALA A 111 11.19 13.59 -10.65
N THR A 112 11.68 14.55 -11.44
CA THR A 112 11.81 14.45 -12.88
C THR A 112 13.22 13.96 -13.20
N THR A 113 13.33 12.83 -13.91
CA THR A 113 14.62 12.24 -14.30
C THR A 113 14.83 12.41 -15.80
N SER A 114 16.09 12.53 -16.22
CA SER A 114 16.44 12.48 -17.63
C SER A 114 16.38 11.04 -18.15
N MET A 115 16.27 10.84 -19.47
CA MET A 115 16.21 9.50 -20.09
C MET A 115 17.44 8.62 -19.76
N LEU A 116 18.57 9.23 -19.37
CA LEU A 116 19.79 8.53 -18.95
C LEU A 116 19.66 7.83 -17.58
N GLY A 117 18.74 8.27 -16.72
CA GLY A 117 18.53 7.65 -15.40
C GLY A 117 18.08 6.19 -15.45
N TRP A 118 17.53 5.74 -16.58
CA TRP A 118 17.18 4.33 -16.84
C TRP A 118 18.35 3.48 -17.38
N CYS A 119 19.42 4.10 -17.90
CA CYS A 119 20.49 3.41 -18.62
C CYS A 119 21.62 2.90 -17.74
N HIS A 120 21.67 3.25 -16.44
CA HIS A 120 22.76 2.88 -15.54
C HIS A 120 22.79 1.39 -15.11
N GLY A 121 21.86 0.55 -15.57
CA GLY A 121 21.76 -0.87 -15.23
C GLY A 121 22.21 -1.88 -16.31
N LEU A 122 22.77 -1.42 -17.44
CA LEU A 122 23.18 -2.30 -18.56
C LEU A 122 24.72 -2.55 -18.61
N ARG A 123 25.36 -2.76 -17.46
CA ARG A 123 26.72 -3.30 -17.42
C ARG A 123 26.85 -4.44 -16.41
#